data_AF-A0A1M4L1M1-F1
#
_entry.id   AF-A0A1M4L1M1-F1
#
_cell.length_a   1.000
_cell.length_b   1.000
_cell.length_c   1.000
_cell.angle_alpha   90.00
_cell.angle_beta   90.00
_cell.angle_gamma   90.00
#
_symmetry.space_group_name_H-M   'P 1'
#
loop_
_entity.id
_entity.type
_entity.pdbx_description
1 polymer ?
#
loop_
_entity_poly.entity_id
_entity_poly.type
_entity_poly.pdbx_seq_one_letter_code
_entity_poly.pdbx_strand_id
1 'polypeptide(L)'
;MTAMYRGMKQASDDLGAGLEFTINITACNSDDHSANARCPGDRRGSLWFLDMAKASGFDFDHISFHYYPFHHDRGYWMDLYLGQMRGAAQKYGGKVFFNEVNCAEVYTGNTDGGHAGDSACYDSVAQIVHTLQNDYADVVAEINLYELLDQSNLQGVESHFGLMYDLARPKPTLQLLTDFAD
;
A
#
# COMPACT_ATOMS: atom_id res chain seq x y z
N MET A 1 -15.81 10.36 -11.99
CA MET A 1 -14.41 9.93 -12.18
C MET A 1 -14.07 9.68 -13.65
N THR A 2 -14.82 8.86 -14.39
CA THR A 2 -14.53 8.59 -15.83
C THR A 2 -14.40 9.83 -16.70
N ALA A 3 -15.28 10.84 -16.54
CA ALA A 3 -15.18 12.07 -17.33
C ALA A 3 -13.87 12.85 -17.07
N MET A 4 -13.41 12.87 -15.81
CA MET A 4 -12.13 13.48 -15.45
C MET A 4 -10.96 12.69 -16.05
N TYR A 5 -10.99 11.36 -15.94
CA TYR A 5 -10.01 10.48 -16.60
C TYR A 5 -9.92 10.78 -18.10
N ARG A 6 -11.05 10.79 -18.81
CA ARG A 6 -11.06 11.06 -20.26
C ARG A 6 -10.53 12.44 -20.60
N GLY A 7 -10.86 13.46 -19.81
CA GLY A 7 -10.32 14.80 -19.98
C GLY A 7 -8.80 14.86 -19.78
N MET A 8 -8.28 14.19 -18.74
CA MET A 8 -6.84 14.12 -18.47
C MET A 8 -6.11 13.31 -19.56
N LYS A 9 -6.69 12.19 -20.01
CA LYS A 9 -6.13 11.38 -21.09
C LYS A 9 -6.06 12.17 -22.39
N GLN A 10 -7.14 12.87 -22.75
CA GLN A 10 -7.16 13.73 -23.93
C GLN A 10 -6.10 14.83 -23.84
N ALA A 11 -6.01 15.52 -22.69
CA ALA A 11 -4.99 16.54 -22.49
C ALA A 11 -3.56 15.97 -22.58
N SER A 12 -3.32 14.78 -22.03
CA SER A 12 -2.04 14.08 -22.15
C SER A 12 -1.71 13.78 -23.61
N ASP A 13 -2.68 13.30 -24.38
CA ASP A 13 -2.50 12.95 -25.79
C ASP A 13 -2.24 14.21 -26.65
N ASP A 14 -3.00 15.28 -26.42
CA ASP A 14 -2.87 16.55 -27.13
C ASP A 14 -1.51 17.22 -26.84
N LEU A 15 -0.99 17.06 -25.61
CA LEU A 15 0.31 17.60 -25.20
C LEU A 15 1.48 16.64 -25.50
N GLY A 16 1.22 15.41 -25.92
CA GLY A 16 2.25 14.37 -26.05
C GLY A 16 2.94 14.04 -24.73
N ALA A 17 2.24 14.19 -23.60
CA ALA A 17 2.82 14.06 -22.26
C ALA A 17 3.03 12.59 -21.83
N GLY A 18 2.32 11.64 -22.47
CA GLY A 18 2.47 10.21 -22.17
C GLY A 18 2.12 9.84 -20.73
N LEU A 19 1.14 10.52 -20.13
CA LEU A 19 0.71 10.23 -18.76
C LEU A 19 0.08 8.83 -18.68
N GLU A 20 0.52 8.09 -17.67
CA GLU A 20 -0.06 6.81 -17.24
C GLU A 20 -0.96 7.03 -16.02
N PHE A 21 -2.05 6.29 -15.95
CA PHE A 21 -3.08 6.44 -14.94
C PHE A 21 -3.07 5.24 -14.00
N THR A 22 -2.92 5.52 -12.72
CA THR A 22 -2.96 4.50 -11.67
C THR A 22 -4.31 4.52 -10.96
N ILE A 23 -4.86 3.35 -10.66
CA ILE A 23 -6.00 3.20 -9.77
C ILE A 23 -5.57 2.52 -8.47
N ASN A 24 -6.02 3.07 -7.33
CA ASN A 24 -5.65 2.56 -6.03
C ASN A 24 -6.70 1.59 -5.46
N ILE A 25 -6.23 0.51 -4.86
CA ILE A 25 -7.01 -0.39 -4.01
C ILE A 25 -6.30 -0.61 -2.68
N THR A 26 -7.06 -0.95 -1.65
CA THR A 26 -6.53 -1.24 -0.31
C THR A 26 -6.83 -2.69 0.04
N ALA A 27 -5.89 -3.34 0.74
CA ALA A 27 -6.13 -4.61 1.39
C ALA A 27 -7.43 -4.56 2.20
N CYS A 28 -8.21 -5.63 2.12
CA CYS A 28 -9.50 -5.67 2.79
C CYS A 28 -9.71 -7.00 3.52
N ASN A 29 -10.17 -6.92 4.77
CA ASN A 29 -10.54 -8.06 5.57
C ASN A 29 -11.85 -8.70 5.07
N SER A 30 -11.74 -9.82 4.37
CA SER A 30 -12.90 -10.58 3.89
C SER A 30 -13.68 -11.28 5.01
N ASP A 31 -13.07 -11.44 6.18
CA ASP A 31 -13.66 -12.12 7.33
C ASP A 31 -14.41 -11.13 8.25
N ASP A 32 -14.25 -9.82 8.01
CA ASP A 32 -15.08 -8.80 8.64
C ASP A 32 -16.48 -8.80 7.99
N HIS A 33 -17.50 -9.02 8.82
CA HIS A 33 -18.91 -8.97 8.46
C HIS A 33 -19.65 -7.82 9.17
N SER A 34 -18.91 -6.87 9.74
CA SER A 34 -19.48 -5.68 10.36
C SER A 34 -20.16 -4.78 9.32
N ALA A 35 -20.95 -3.82 9.81
CA ALA A 35 -21.61 -2.82 8.94
C ALA A 35 -20.62 -1.95 8.15
N ASN A 36 -19.34 -1.91 8.55
CA ASN A 36 -18.29 -1.11 7.92
C ASN A 36 -17.33 -1.96 7.06
N ALA A 37 -17.60 -3.27 6.91
CA ALA A 37 -16.77 -4.18 6.14
C ALA A 37 -16.70 -3.74 4.67
N ARG A 38 -15.48 -3.70 4.11
CA ARG A 38 -15.25 -3.25 2.72
C ARG A 38 -15.41 -4.37 1.68
N CYS A 39 -15.23 -5.63 2.06
CA CYS A 39 -15.30 -6.81 1.17
C CYS A 39 -15.81 -8.08 1.90
N PRO A 40 -16.91 -7.99 2.68
CA PRO A 40 -17.37 -9.12 3.49
C PRO A 40 -17.62 -10.36 2.62
N GLY A 41 -16.93 -11.45 2.93
CA GLY A 41 -17.03 -12.74 2.24
C GLY A 41 -16.36 -12.82 0.87
N ASP A 42 -15.77 -11.75 0.32
CA ASP A 42 -15.03 -11.81 -0.95
C ASP A 42 -13.52 -11.80 -0.70
N ARG A 43 -12.92 -13.00 -0.70
CA ARG A 43 -11.47 -13.17 -0.54
C ARG A 43 -10.65 -12.51 -1.66
N ARG A 44 -11.28 -12.10 -2.76
CA ARG A 44 -10.63 -11.33 -3.83
C ARG A 44 -10.46 -9.86 -3.47
N GLY A 45 -10.97 -9.41 -2.32
CA GLY A 45 -10.82 -8.03 -1.85
C GLY A 45 -11.50 -7.05 -2.80
N SER A 46 -10.79 -5.98 -3.17
CA SER A 46 -11.33 -4.88 -3.97
C SER A 46 -11.34 -5.13 -5.49
N LEU A 47 -11.22 -6.37 -5.99
CA LEU A 47 -11.33 -6.62 -7.43
C LEU A 47 -12.65 -6.15 -8.04
N TRP A 48 -13.75 -6.19 -7.29
CA TRP A 48 -15.05 -5.69 -7.75
C TRP A 48 -14.99 -4.20 -8.12
N PHE A 49 -14.17 -3.41 -7.41
CA PHE A 49 -14.01 -1.99 -7.66
C PHE A 49 -13.24 -1.74 -8.96
N LEU A 50 -12.20 -2.54 -9.20
CA LEU A 50 -11.44 -2.51 -10.45
C LEU A 50 -12.31 -2.93 -11.66
N ASP A 51 -13.17 -3.94 -11.48
CA ASP A 51 -14.15 -4.37 -12.48
C ASP A 51 -15.11 -3.24 -12.83
N MET A 52 -15.67 -2.61 -11.80
CA MET A 52 -16.54 -1.47 -11.97
C MET A 52 -15.82 -0.33 -12.69
N ALA A 53 -14.57 -0.03 -12.33
CA ALA A 53 -13.78 1.04 -12.95
C ALA A 53 -13.53 0.77 -14.45
N LYS A 54 -13.06 -0.42 -14.83
CA LYS A 54 -12.89 -0.81 -16.23
C LYS A 54 -14.21 -0.78 -16.99
N ALA A 55 -15.29 -1.35 -16.42
CA ALA A 55 -16.62 -1.33 -17.04
C ALA A 55 -17.19 0.09 -17.22
N SER A 56 -16.80 1.02 -16.33
CA SER A 56 -17.14 2.44 -16.43
C SER A 56 -16.34 3.18 -17.51
N GLY A 57 -15.38 2.53 -18.16
CA GLY A 57 -14.45 3.11 -19.13
C GLY A 57 -13.32 3.92 -18.50
N PHE A 58 -12.96 3.66 -17.24
CA PHE A 58 -11.69 4.12 -16.68
C PHE A 58 -10.62 3.07 -16.99
N ASP A 59 -9.88 3.32 -18.08
CA ASP A 59 -8.85 2.41 -18.57
C ASP A 59 -7.49 2.74 -17.96
N PHE A 60 -7.35 2.42 -16.67
CA PHE A 60 -6.09 2.61 -15.93
C PHE A 60 -4.97 1.73 -16.50
N ASP A 61 -3.74 2.23 -16.42
CA ASP A 61 -2.50 1.56 -16.85
C ASP A 61 -1.89 0.73 -15.72
N HIS A 62 -1.94 1.25 -14.49
CA HIS A 62 -1.36 0.63 -13.30
C HIS A 62 -2.37 0.45 -12.18
N ILE A 63 -2.06 -0.50 -11.30
CA ILE A 63 -2.77 -0.69 -10.04
C ILE A 63 -1.79 -0.33 -8.92
N SER A 64 -2.27 0.45 -7.96
CA SER A 64 -1.57 0.64 -6.69
C SER A 64 -2.29 -0.03 -5.53
N PHE A 65 -1.53 -0.47 -4.54
CA PHE A 65 -2.02 -1.29 -3.43
C PHE A 65 -1.55 -0.74 -2.08
N HIS A 66 -2.50 -0.65 -1.14
CA HIS A 66 -2.26 -0.23 0.24
C HIS A 66 -2.37 -1.41 1.20
N TYR A 67 -1.40 -1.55 2.09
CA TYR A 67 -1.49 -2.47 3.21
C TYR A 67 -0.54 -2.05 4.32
N TYR A 68 -1.09 -1.95 5.52
CA TYR A 68 -0.34 -1.69 6.74
C TYR A 68 -0.30 -2.99 7.57
N PRO A 69 0.78 -3.78 7.49
CA PRO A 69 0.90 -5.02 8.25
C PRO A 69 1.15 -4.76 9.73
N PHE A 70 0.52 -5.56 10.58
CA PHE A 70 1.09 -5.88 11.89
C PHE A 70 2.19 -6.95 11.74
N HIS A 71 3.13 -6.99 12.67
CA HIS A 71 4.19 -7.99 12.71
C HIS A 71 3.59 -9.40 12.75
N HIS A 72 2.52 -9.56 13.53
CA HIS A 72 1.81 -10.82 13.72
C HIS A 72 0.83 -11.18 12.58
N ASP A 73 0.75 -10.38 11.51
CA ASP A 73 -0.06 -10.73 10.33
C ASP A 73 0.56 -11.87 9.50
N ARG A 74 1.82 -12.23 9.78
CA ARG A 74 2.52 -13.30 9.08
C ARG A 74 1.69 -14.58 9.03
N GLY A 75 1.64 -15.19 7.84
CA GLY A 75 0.76 -16.30 7.56
C GLY A 75 -0.60 -15.79 7.11
N TYR A 76 -1.67 -16.16 7.82
CA TYR A 76 -3.04 -16.03 7.30
C TYR A 76 -3.40 -14.63 6.77
N TRP A 77 -3.14 -13.57 7.54
CA TRP A 77 -3.57 -12.21 7.17
C TRP A 77 -2.74 -11.65 6.03
N MET A 78 -1.41 -11.79 6.11
CA MET A 78 -0.51 -11.39 5.04
C MET A 78 -0.79 -12.14 3.73
N ASP A 79 -1.00 -13.46 3.80
CA ASP A 79 -1.33 -14.29 2.64
C ASP A 79 -2.66 -13.88 2.02
N LEU A 80 -3.66 -13.55 2.83
CA LEU A 80 -4.95 -13.03 2.36
C LEU A 80 -4.75 -11.73 1.59
N TYR A 81 -4.10 -10.74 2.19
CA TYR A 81 -3.98 -9.40 1.63
C TYR A 81 -3.05 -9.35 0.41
N LEU A 82 -1.88 -9.97 0.48
CA LEU A 82 -0.98 -10.06 -0.67
C LEU A 82 -1.54 -10.98 -1.77
N GLY A 83 -2.38 -11.95 -1.41
CA GLY A 83 -3.17 -12.73 -2.36
C GLY A 83 -4.15 -11.87 -3.17
N GLN A 84 -4.82 -10.90 -2.54
CA GLN A 84 -5.69 -9.93 -3.22
C GLN A 84 -4.90 -9.09 -4.23
N MET A 85 -3.73 -8.58 -3.82
CA MET A 85 -2.82 -7.83 -4.70
C MET A 85 -2.40 -8.66 -5.91
N ARG A 86 -1.92 -9.89 -5.69
CA ARG A 86 -1.50 -10.81 -6.76
C ARG A 86 -2.67 -11.14 -7.69
N GLY A 87 -3.87 -11.35 -7.16
CA GLY A 87 -5.08 -11.56 -7.95
C GLY A 87 -5.41 -10.36 -8.85
N ALA A 88 -5.18 -9.13 -8.38
CA ALA A 88 -5.34 -7.91 -9.16
C ALA A 88 -4.32 -7.82 -10.30
N ALA A 89 -3.04 -8.05 -9.99
CA ALA A 89 -1.96 -8.09 -10.97
C ALA A 89 -2.25 -9.11 -12.09
N GLN A 90 -2.67 -10.33 -11.72
CA GLN A 90 -2.97 -11.39 -12.67
C GLN A 90 -4.17 -11.09 -13.57
N LYS A 91 -5.21 -10.48 -13.01
CA LYS A 91 -6.46 -10.22 -13.76
C LYS A 91 -6.32 -9.09 -14.77
N TYR A 92 -5.69 -7.99 -14.39
CA TYR A 92 -5.59 -6.81 -15.25
C TYR A 92 -4.29 -6.74 -16.05
N GLY A 93 -3.35 -7.64 -15.76
CA GLY A 93 -2.03 -7.67 -16.39
C GLY A 93 -1.13 -6.57 -15.84
N GLY A 94 0.14 -6.91 -15.66
CA GLY A 94 1.15 -5.96 -15.19
C GLY A 94 1.53 -6.14 -13.72
N LYS A 95 2.44 -5.27 -13.29
CA LYS A 95 2.93 -5.21 -11.92
C LYS A 95 2.16 -4.14 -11.14
N VAL A 96 2.12 -4.29 -9.82
CA VAL A 96 1.46 -3.40 -8.87
C VAL A 96 2.48 -2.46 -8.23
N PHE A 97 2.08 -1.22 -8.01
CA PHE A 97 2.82 -0.26 -7.17
C PHE A 97 2.31 -0.32 -5.74
N PHE A 98 3.15 -0.73 -4.81
CA PHE A 98 2.81 -0.73 -3.39
C PHE A 98 2.98 0.69 -2.84
N ASN A 99 2.01 1.56 -3.07
CA ASN A 99 2.18 3.01 -2.90
C ASN A 99 2.00 3.52 -1.46
N GLU A 100 1.35 2.74 -0.60
CA GLU A 100 1.28 3.04 0.83
C GLU A 100 1.45 1.75 1.64
N VAL A 101 2.69 1.56 2.11
CA VAL A 101 3.05 0.55 3.11
C VAL A 101 3.68 1.22 4.32
N ASN A 102 3.24 0.81 5.51
CA ASN A 102 3.91 1.07 6.78
C ASN A 102 3.41 0.08 7.84
N CYS A 103 3.96 0.08 9.05
CA CYS A 103 3.47 -0.74 10.14
C CYS A 103 2.06 -0.33 10.63
N ALA A 104 1.22 -1.30 10.97
CA ALA A 104 -0.05 -1.03 11.64
C ALA A 104 0.10 -0.83 13.16
N GLU A 105 1.26 -1.14 13.75
CA GLU A 105 1.51 -0.95 15.19
C GLU A 105 1.35 0.50 15.65
N VAL A 106 1.44 1.48 14.74
CA VAL A 106 1.09 2.89 15.01
C VAL A 106 -0.33 3.01 15.58
N TYR A 107 -1.28 2.24 15.05
CA TYR A 107 -2.66 2.22 15.56
C TYR A 107 -2.78 1.67 16.97
N THR A 108 -1.76 0.97 17.46
CA THR A 108 -1.67 0.41 18.82
C THR A 108 -0.67 1.15 19.71
N GLY A 109 -0.10 2.26 19.25
CA GLY A 109 0.72 3.16 20.05
C GLY A 109 2.23 3.09 19.81
N ASN A 110 2.73 2.32 18.83
CA ASN A 110 4.14 2.43 18.42
C ASN A 110 4.31 3.68 17.55
N THR A 111 4.78 4.78 18.13
CA THR A 111 4.93 6.07 17.44
C THR A 111 6.37 6.44 17.13
N ASP A 112 7.33 5.68 17.66
CA ASP A 112 8.76 5.90 17.51
C ASP A 112 9.42 5.05 16.42
N GLY A 113 8.66 4.14 15.80
CA GLY A 113 9.14 3.23 14.77
C GLY A 113 9.69 1.91 15.32
N GLY A 114 9.79 1.73 16.65
CA GLY A 114 10.31 0.51 17.27
C GLY A 114 11.78 0.22 16.93
N HIS A 115 12.24 -0.97 17.31
CA HIS A 115 13.61 -1.43 17.14
C HIS A 115 13.66 -2.89 16.71
N ALA A 116 14.77 -3.33 16.13
CA ALA A 116 14.94 -4.72 15.74
C ALA A 116 14.68 -5.70 16.90
N GLY A 117 13.76 -6.64 16.70
CA GLY A 117 13.43 -7.71 17.65
C GLY A 117 12.42 -7.35 18.73
N ASP A 118 11.78 -6.18 18.68
CA ASP A 118 10.71 -5.80 19.59
C ASP A 118 9.30 -6.17 19.10
N SER A 119 9.21 -6.79 17.91
CA SER A 119 7.96 -7.16 17.23
C SER A 119 7.03 -5.97 16.96
N ALA A 120 7.59 -4.76 16.85
CA ALA A 120 6.85 -3.55 16.54
C ALA A 120 7.11 -3.05 15.11
N CYS A 121 7.02 -1.74 14.89
CA CYS A 121 7.05 -1.14 13.56
C CYS A 121 8.29 -1.50 12.73
N TYR A 122 9.46 -1.53 13.35
CA TYR A 122 10.71 -1.92 12.70
C TYR A 122 10.59 -3.32 12.09
N ASP A 123 10.15 -4.30 12.88
CA ASP A 123 10.05 -5.68 12.44
C ASP A 123 8.90 -5.89 11.44
N SER A 124 7.79 -5.15 11.58
CA SER A 124 6.69 -5.15 10.60
C SER A 124 7.13 -4.64 9.23
N VAL A 125 7.85 -3.51 9.20
CA VAL A 125 8.39 -2.92 7.97
C VAL A 125 9.43 -3.86 7.35
N ALA A 126 10.35 -4.41 8.16
CA ALA A 126 11.36 -5.35 7.66
C ALA A 126 10.72 -6.58 7.02
N GLN A 127 9.69 -7.13 7.69
CA GLN A 127 8.96 -8.29 7.20
C GLN A 127 8.30 -8.02 5.85
N ILE A 128 7.53 -6.94 5.71
CA ILE A 128 6.80 -6.68 4.47
C ILE A 128 7.72 -6.31 3.31
N VAL A 129 8.75 -5.49 3.54
CA VAL A 129 9.71 -5.13 2.47
C VAL A 129 10.42 -6.39 1.98
N HIS A 130 10.91 -7.25 2.89
CA HIS A 130 11.53 -8.51 2.54
C HIS A 130 10.57 -9.44 1.77
N THR A 131 9.32 -9.59 2.21
CA THR A 131 8.32 -10.42 1.52
C THR A 131 8.02 -9.89 0.12
N LEU A 132 7.85 -8.57 -0.04
CA LEU A 132 7.56 -7.98 -1.35
C LEU A 132 8.74 -8.13 -2.32
N GLN A 133 9.98 -7.91 -1.84
CA GLN A 133 11.19 -8.03 -2.65
C GLN A 133 11.52 -9.47 -3.04
N ASN A 134 11.27 -10.46 -2.17
CA ASN A 134 11.68 -11.84 -2.43
C ASN A 134 10.55 -12.71 -3.00
N ASP A 135 9.35 -12.62 -2.41
CA ASP A 135 8.26 -13.56 -2.70
C ASP A 135 7.25 -12.99 -3.72
N TYR A 136 7.25 -11.67 -3.93
CA TYR A 136 6.31 -10.97 -4.83
C TYR A 136 7.00 -10.09 -5.88
N ALA A 137 8.31 -10.24 -6.09
CA ALA A 137 9.08 -9.47 -7.08
C ALA A 137 8.55 -9.62 -8.53
N ASP A 138 7.87 -10.74 -8.81
CA ASP A 138 7.23 -11.02 -10.09
C ASP A 138 6.01 -10.14 -10.36
N VAL A 139 5.30 -9.71 -9.32
CA VAL A 139 4.07 -8.91 -9.40
C VAL A 139 4.17 -7.51 -8.83
N VAL A 140 5.23 -7.17 -8.09
CA VAL A 140 5.48 -5.82 -7.56
C VAL A 140 6.52 -5.10 -8.41
N ALA A 141 6.24 -3.84 -8.76
CA ALA A 141 7.16 -2.99 -9.51
C ALA A 141 7.84 -1.93 -8.62
N GLU A 142 7.11 -1.43 -7.62
CA GLU A 142 7.57 -0.32 -6.77
C GLU A 142 7.01 -0.51 -5.35
N ILE A 143 7.78 -0.08 -4.35
CA ILE A 143 7.40 -0.07 -2.94
C ILE A 143 7.65 1.33 -2.39
N ASN A 144 6.59 2.02 -1.96
CA ASN A 144 6.65 3.34 -1.36
C ASN A 144 6.18 3.28 0.10
N LEU A 145 7.07 3.68 1.00
CA LEU A 145 6.73 3.75 2.42
C LEU A 145 6.07 5.09 2.76
N TYR A 146 4.93 5.00 3.42
CA TYR A 146 4.10 6.13 3.83
C TYR A 146 4.39 6.48 5.29
N GLU A 147 4.91 7.64 5.67
CA GLU A 147 5.41 8.78 4.89
C GLU A 147 6.86 9.09 5.27
N LEU A 148 7.48 10.08 4.63
CA LEU A 148 8.83 10.51 5.02
C LEU A 148 8.85 11.18 6.41
N LEU A 149 7.90 12.06 6.70
CA LEU A 149 7.88 12.89 7.92
C LEU A 149 6.61 12.64 8.74
N ASP A 150 6.74 12.70 10.06
CA ASP A 150 5.60 12.82 10.95
C ASP A 150 4.85 14.12 10.70
N GLN A 151 3.52 14.04 10.67
CA GLN A 151 2.65 15.19 10.50
C GLN A 151 2.28 15.77 11.87
N SER A 152 3.22 16.48 12.49
CA SER A 152 3.05 17.08 13.84
C SER A 152 1.86 18.03 14.01
N ASN A 153 1.26 18.49 12.90
CA ASN A 153 0.05 19.31 12.88
C ASN A 153 -1.26 18.49 12.91
N LEU A 154 -1.20 17.18 12.71
CA LEU A 154 -2.34 16.27 12.86
C LEU A 154 -2.45 15.77 14.30
N GLN A 155 -3.66 15.32 14.66
CA GLN A 155 -3.92 14.69 15.96
C GLN A 155 -4.02 13.18 15.81
N GLY A 156 -3.57 12.46 16.83
CA GLY A 156 -3.73 11.01 16.92
C GLY A 156 -2.73 10.23 16.05
N VAL A 157 -3.09 8.99 15.77
CA VAL A 157 -2.25 7.98 15.09
C VAL A 157 -1.71 8.46 13.75
N GLU A 158 -2.48 9.24 12.99
CA GLU A 158 -2.11 9.76 11.67
C GLU A 158 -0.89 10.70 11.71
N SER A 159 -0.54 11.24 12.87
CA SER A 159 0.65 12.10 13.02
C SER A 159 1.98 11.34 13.11
N HIS A 160 1.96 9.99 13.13
CA HIS A 160 3.10 9.16 13.54
C HIS A 160 3.61 8.16 12.47
N PHE A 161 3.10 8.22 11.23
CA PHE A 161 3.54 7.34 10.14
C PHE A 161 4.86 7.74 9.49
N GLY A 162 5.48 8.85 9.87
CA GLY A 162 6.75 9.27 9.30
C GLY A 162 7.88 8.28 9.55
N LEU A 163 8.74 8.08 8.55
CA LEU A 163 10.07 7.48 8.70
C LEU A 163 11.03 8.39 9.47
N MET A 164 10.67 9.65 9.65
CA MET A 164 11.40 10.66 10.42
C MET A 164 10.40 11.49 11.24
N TYR A 165 10.82 11.97 12.41
CA TYR A 165 10.03 12.94 13.17
C TYR A 165 10.03 14.32 12.50
N ASP A 166 11.18 14.68 11.92
CA ASP A 166 11.43 15.85 11.10
C ASP A 166 12.69 15.60 10.25
N LEU A 167 13.06 16.54 9.38
CA LEU A 167 14.20 16.40 8.47
C LEU A 167 15.56 16.19 9.17
N ALA A 168 15.68 16.44 10.48
CA ALA A 168 16.91 16.27 11.22
C ALA A 168 16.91 15.02 12.14
N ARG A 169 15.76 14.37 12.32
CA ARG A 169 15.58 13.28 13.30
C ARG A 169 14.93 12.05 12.64
N PRO A 170 15.73 11.12 12.09
CA PRO A 170 15.21 9.88 11.52
C PRO A 170 14.67 8.93 12.60
N LYS A 171 13.70 8.10 12.23
CA LYS A 171 13.30 6.93 13.04
C LYS A 171 14.10 5.69 12.64
N PRO A 172 14.13 4.65 13.49
CA PRO A 172 14.82 3.39 13.17
C PRO A 172 14.36 2.76 11.85
N THR A 173 13.09 2.94 11.47
CA THR A 173 12.54 2.44 10.20
C THR A 173 13.18 3.07 8.97
N LEU A 174 13.68 4.32 9.02
CA LEU A 174 14.44 4.89 7.89
C LEU A 174 15.80 4.22 7.73
N GLN A 175 16.48 3.94 8.85
CA GLN A 175 17.77 3.24 8.84
C GLN A 175 17.61 1.81 8.30
N LEU A 176 16.55 1.11 8.68
CA LEU A 176 16.23 -0.20 8.11
C LEU A 176 16.16 -0.18 6.58
N LEU A 177 15.55 0.85 5.99
CA LEU A 177 15.42 0.92 4.52
C LEU A 177 16.74 1.10 3.80
N THR A 178 17.75 1.68 4.46
CA THR A 178 19.08 1.77 3.84
C THR A 178 19.71 0.40 3.66
N ASP A 179 19.32 -0.60 4.46
CA ASP A 179 19.81 -1.98 4.33
C ASP A 179 19.16 -2.74 3.16
N PHE A 180 18.07 -2.23 2.59
CA PHE A 180 17.35 -2.79 1.44
C PHE A 180 17.66 -2.11 0.11
N ALA A 181 18.51 -1.08 0.12
CA ALA A 181 18.81 -0.24 -1.05
C ALA A 181 20.05 -0.71 -1.86
N ASP A 182 20.66 -1.83 -1.47
CA ASP A 182 21.76 -2.51 -2.18
C ASP A 182 21.26 -3.52 -3.22
#